data_AF-A0A4W6DVT8-F1
#
_entry.id   AF-A0A4W6DVT8-F1
#
_cell.length_a   1.000
_cell.length_b   1.000
_cell.length_c   1.000
_cell.angle_alpha   90.00
_cell.angle_beta   90.00
_cell.angle_gamma   90.00
#
_symmetry.space_group_name_H-M   'P 1'
#
loop_
_entity.id
_entity.type
_entity.pdbx_description
1 polymer ?
#
loop_
_entity_poly.entity_id
_entity_poly.type
_entity_poly.pdbx_seq_one_letter_code
_entity_poly.pdbx_strand_id
1 'polypeptide(L)'
;MPFGNTHNNFKLNYKVEEEYPDLTKHNNHMAKYYPLKSMTDAEQEQLINDHFLFDKPVSPLLTCAGMARDWPDARGIWHNDNKTFLVWVNEEDHLRVISMQQGGNMREVFRRFCVGLQRIEEIFKKHNHGFMWNEHLGYILTCPSNLGTGLRGGVHVKLPKLSTHPKFEEILTRLRLQKRGTGGVDTASVGGVFDISNADRLGSSEVEQVQLVVDGVKLMIEMEKKLEKGEAIDSMIPAQK
;
A
#
# COMPACT_ATOMS: atom_id res chain seq x y z
N MET A 1 16.99 -10.50 8.15
CA MET A 1 17.14 -11.03 6.77
C MET A 1 17.57 -9.90 5.87
N PRO A 2 18.49 -10.11 4.92
CA PRO A 2 18.95 -9.05 4.03
C PRO A 2 17.87 -8.65 3.01
N PHE A 3 17.74 -7.34 2.76
CA PHE A 3 16.89 -6.77 1.70
C PHE A 3 17.25 -7.41 0.36
N GLY A 4 16.25 -7.67 -0.48
CA GLY A 4 16.32 -8.45 -1.71
C GLY A 4 17.62 -8.30 -2.51
N ASN A 5 18.63 -9.10 -2.16
CA ASN A 5 19.71 -9.52 -3.06
C ASN A 5 20.47 -10.75 -2.55
N THR A 6 20.34 -11.12 -1.27
CA THR A 6 21.04 -12.28 -0.68
C THR A 6 20.10 -13.30 -0.01
N HIS A 7 18.79 -13.23 -0.28
CA HIS A 7 17.80 -14.22 0.20
C HIS A 7 18.23 -15.67 -0.13
N ASN A 8 18.93 -15.89 -1.25
CA ASN A 8 19.40 -17.22 -1.66
C ASN A 8 20.49 -17.81 -0.75
N ASN A 9 21.25 -17.02 0.01
CA ASN A 9 22.27 -17.57 0.92
C ASN A 9 21.67 -18.05 2.26
N PHE A 10 20.51 -17.53 2.67
CA PHE A 10 19.83 -17.94 3.91
C PHE A 10 18.88 -19.13 3.71
N LYS A 11 18.42 -19.40 2.48
CA LYS A 11 17.66 -20.63 2.14
C LYS A 11 18.42 -21.92 2.49
N LEU A 12 19.75 -21.86 2.61
CA LEU A 12 20.59 -23.00 2.99
C LEU A 12 20.60 -23.28 4.51
N ASN A 13 20.05 -22.39 5.33
CA ASN A 13 20.17 -22.46 6.80
C ASN A 13 18.90 -22.95 7.52
N TYR A 14 17.78 -23.11 6.82
CA TYR A 14 16.52 -23.54 7.42
C TYR A 14 15.99 -24.78 6.69
N LYS A 15 15.40 -25.71 7.45
CA LYS A 15 14.73 -26.87 6.84
C LYS A 15 13.38 -26.45 6.26
N VAL A 16 12.88 -27.18 5.27
CA VAL A 16 11.60 -26.89 4.59
C VAL A 16 10.44 -26.77 5.59
N GLU A 17 10.48 -27.55 6.67
CA GLU A 17 9.45 -27.56 7.71
C GLU A 17 9.52 -26.34 8.65
N GLU A 18 10.67 -25.68 8.74
CA GLU A 18 10.88 -24.43 9.50
C GLU A 18 10.56 -23.20 8.63
N GLU A 19 10.76 -23.32 7.31
CA GLU A 19 10.47 -22.28 6.31
C GLU A 19 8.96 -22.19 5.99
N TYR A 20 8.24 -23.33 6.04
CA TYR A 20 6.82 -23.44 5.74
C TYR A 20 6.07 -24.17 6.87
N PRO A 21 5.82 -23.52 8.03
CA PRO A 21 4.99 -24.12 9.06
C PRO A 21 3.60 -24.45 8.49
N ASP A 22 3.06 -25.61 8.87
CA ASP A 22 1.74 -26.06 8.45
C ASP A 22 0.64 -25.17 9.06
N LEU A 23 0.31 -24.10 8.35
CA LEU A 23 -0.69 -23.10 8.76
C LEU A 23 -2.11 -23.69 8.86
N THR A 24 -2.37 -24.88 8.31
CA THR A 24 -3.68 -25.55 8.43
C THR A 24 -3.95 -26.06 9.85
N LYS A 25 -2.90 -26.24 10.66
CA LYS A 25 -3.00 -26.61 12.09
C LYS A 25 -3.34 -25.42 12.99
N HIS A 26 -3.21 -24.19 12.49
CA HIS A 26 -3.70 -23.00 13.16
C HIS A 26 -5.12 -22.73 12.68
N ASN A 27 -6.08 -23.23 13.43
CA ASN A 27 -7.51 -23.05 13.21
C ASN A 27 -7.87 -21.55 13.09
N ASN A 28 -7.91 -21.05 11.86
CA ASN A 28 -8.43 -19.73 11.53
C ASN A 28 -9.19 -19.85 10.21
N HIS A 29 -10.43 -20.31 10.29
CA HIS A 29 -11.46 -20.06 9.26
C HIS A 29 -11.82 -18.55 9.18
N MET A 30 -10.86 -17.64 9.39
CA MET A 30 -11.02 -16.19 9.42
C MET A 30 -10.06 -15.46 8.46
N ALA A 31 -9.14 -16.20 7.83
CA ALA A 31 -8.21 -15.69 6.82
C ALA A 31 -7.58 -16.83 6.02
N LYS A 32 -7.08 -16.53 4.81
CA LYS A 32 -6.44 -17.52 3.93
C LYS A 32 -5.13 -16.98 3.35
N TYR A 33 -4.14 -17.87 3.22
CA TYR A 33 -2.89 -17.62 2.51
C TYR A 33 -2.89 -18.34 1.17
N TYR A 34 -2.42 -17.66 0.13
CA TYR A 34 -2.38 -18.11 -1.25
C TYR A 34 -0.94 -18.02 -1.76
N PRO A 35 -0.18 -19.13 -1.71
CA PRO A 35 1.15 -19.19 -2.33
C PRO A 35 0.99 -19.08 -3.86
N LEU A 36 1.72 -18.16 -4.50
CA LEU A 36 1.61 -17.93 -5.94
C LEU A 36 1.99 -19.17 -6.77
N LYS A 37 2.94 -19.98 -6.28
CA LYS A 37 3.44 -21.18 -6.97
C LYS A 37 2.38 -22.28 -7.13
N SER A 38 1.41 -22.36 -6.23
CA SER A 38 0.38 -23.41 -6.19
C SER A 38 -1.04 -22.86 -6.25
N MET A 39 -1.18 -21.60 -6.69
CA MET A 39 -2.48 -20.95 -6.86
C MET A 39 -3.22 -21.57 -8.03
N THR A 40 -4.52 -21.85 -7.85
CA THR A 40 -5.38 -22.32 -8.95
C THR A 40 -5.84 -21.17 -9.83
N ASP A 41 -6.18 -21.43 -11.09
CA ASP A 41 -6.71 -20.40 -12.01
C ASP A 41 -7.94 -19.68 -11.44
N ALA A 42 -8.83 -20.41 -10.76
CA ALA A 42 -10.01 -19.84 -10.12
C ALA A 42 -9.66 -18.90 -8.95
N GLU A 43 -8.66 -19.25 -8.14
CA GLU A 43 -8.18 -18.37 -7.07
C GLU A 43 -7.47 -17.14 -7.63
N GLN A 44 -6.70 -17.31 -8.70
CA GLN A 44 -6.03 -16.22 -9.39
C GLN A 44 -7.05 -15.23 -9.95
N GLU A 45 -8.05 -15.70 -10.69
CA GLU A 45 -9.12 -14.87 -11.24
C GLU A 45 -9.90 -14.15 -10.13
N GLN A 46 -10.20 -14.84 -9.02
CA GLN A 46 -10.85 -14.22 -7.86
C GLN A 46 -9.99 -13.07 -7.27
N LEU A 47 -8.69 -13.28 -7.08
CA LEU A 47 -7.79 -12.26 -6.54
C LEU A 47 -7.56 -11.10 -7.51
N ILE A 48 -7.63 -11.32 -8.83
CA ILE A 48 -7.63 -10.24 -9.84
C ILE A 48 -8.89 -9.39 -9.69
N ASN A 49 -10.05 -10.04 -9.61
CA ASN A 49 -11.34 -9.36 -9.49
C ASN A 49 -11.47 -8.57 -8.18
N ASP A 50 -10.85 -9.04 -7.11
CA ASP A 50 -10.77 -8.34 -5.82
C ASP A 50 -9.71 -7.21 -5.80
N HIS A 51 -8.90 -7.08 -6.86
CA HIS A 51 -7.73 -6.20 -6.94
C HIS A 51 -6.66 -6.52 -5.87
N PHE A 52 -6.51 -7.79 -5.50
CA PHE A 52 -5.57 -8.26 -4.49
C PHE A 52 -4.33 -8.94 -5.06
N LEU A 53 -4.41 -9.44 -6.30
CA LEU A 53 -3.29 -10.10 -6.96
C LEU A 53 -2.18 -9.09 -7.31
N PHE A 54 -0.94 -9.52 -7.13
CA PHE A 54 0.23 -8.87 -7.71
C PHE A 54 0.94 -9.86 -8.64
N ASP A 55 1.48 -9.34 -9.74
CA ASP A 55 2.13 -10.14 -10.79
C ASP A 55 3.64 -9.95 -10.78
N LYS A 56 4.34 -10.74 -11.60
CA LYS A 56 5.79 -10.63 -11.76
C LYS A 56 6.15 -9.19 -12.11
N PRO A 57 7.06 -8.55 -11.37
CA PRO A 57 7.50 -7.20 -11.69
C PRO A 57 8.05 -7.11 -13.11
N VAL A 58 7.48 -6.21 -13.92
CA VAL A 58 7.93 -5.92 -15.29
C VAL A 58 8.73 -4.61 -15.41
N SER A 59 8.71 -3.78 -14.35
CA SER A 59 9.44 -2.52 -14.35
C SER A 59 10.95 -2.77 -14.46
N PRO A 60 11.66 -2.02 -15.33
CA PRO A 60 13.12 -2.11 -15.42
C PRO A 60 13.79 -1.71 -14.10
N LEU A 61 13.17 -0.84 -13.30
CA LEU A 61 13.71 -0.45 -11.99
C LEU A 61 13.80 -1.64 -11.02
N LEU A 62 12.77 -2.50 -11.03
CA LEU A 62 12.69 -3.68 -10.15
C LEU A 62 13.48 -4.87 -10.71
N THR A 63 13.39 -5.10 -12.01
CA THR A 63 14.07 -6.23 -12.67
C THR A 63 15.58 -6.04 -12.73
N CYS A 64 16.08 -4.83 -13.03
CA CYS A 64 17.51 -4.51 -12.98
C CYS A 64 18.07 -4.51 -11.55
N ALA A 65 17.24 -4.26 -10.54
CA ALA A 65 17.59 -4.43 -9.12
C ALA A 65 17.61 -5.91 -8.68
N GLY A 66 17.23 -6.85 -9.55
CA GLY A 66 17.26 -8.29 -9.27
C GLY A 66 16.12 -8.78 -8.37
N MET A 67 15.05 -7.99 -8.21
CA MET A 67 13.94 -8.28 -7.28
C MET A 67 12.97 -9.35 -7.83
N ALA A 68 12.96 -9.55 -9.15
CA ALA A 68 12.11 -10.53 -9.82
C ALA A 68 12.74 -11.93 -9.99
N ARG A 69 13.89 -12.20 -9.36
CA ARG A 69 14.58 -13.49 -9.44
C ARG A 69 13.73 -14.62 -8.83
N ASP A 70 13.86 -15.81 -9.40
CA ASP A 70 13.24 -17.04 -8.89
C ASP A 70 11.70 -16.99 -8.81
N TRP A 71 11.05 -16.06 -9.52
CA TRP A 71 9.59 -15.91 -9.51
C TRP A 71 8.87 -17.19 -9.96
N PRO A 72 7.78 -17.65 -9.30
CA PRO A 72 7.08 -17.06 -8.15
C PRO A 72 7.48 -17.65 -6.77
N ASP A 73 8.67 -18.22 -6.64
CA ASP A 73 9.08 -18.98 -5.44
C ASP A 73 9.03 -18.15 -4.15
N ALA A 74 8.44 -18.70 -3.09
CA ALA A 74 8.22 -18.04 -1.79
C ALA A 74 7.40 -16.72 -1.82
N ARG A 75 6.60 -16.48 -2.87
CA ARG A 75 5.67 -15.33 -2.93
C ARG A 75 4.25 -15.77 -2.62
N GLY A 76 3.48 -14.88 -2.03
CA GLY A 76 2.07 -15.16 -1.77
C GLY A 76 1.30 -13.97 -1.23
N ILE A 77 0.00 -14.19 -1.13
CA ILE A 77 -0.97 -13.21 -0.67
C ILE A 77 -1.70 -13.80 0.53
N TRP A 78 -1.81 -13.02 1.59
CA TRP A 78 -2.72 -13.29 2.68
C TRP A 78 -3.82 -12.24 2.67
N HIS A 79 -5.06 -12.63 2.96
CA HIS A 79 -6.11 -11.65 3.29
C HIS A 79 -7.08 -12.21 4.32
N ASN A 80 -7.73 -11.31 5.07
CA ASN A 80 -8.83 -11.68 5.95
C ASN A 80 -10.11 -11.99 5.15
N ASP A 81 -11.05 -12.72 5.76
CA ASP A 81 -12.30 -13.12 5.09
C ASP A 81 -13.14 -11.92 4.62
N ASN A 82 -13.11 -10.83 5.39
CA ASN A 82 -13.83 -9.60 5.06
C ASN A 82 -13.19 -8.81 3.91
N LYS A 83 -12.07 -9.27 3.32
CA LYS A 83 -11.39 -8.60 2.19
C LYS A 83 -11.08 -7.12 2.46
N THR A 84 -10.64 -6.82 3.68
CA THR A 84 -10.39 -5.46 4.18
C THR A 84 -9.01 -5.27 4.79
N PHE A 85 -8.25 -6.35 4.97
CA PHE A 85 -6.88 -6.37 5.42
C PHE A 85 -6.13 -7.47 4.66
N LEU A 86 -5.06 -7.10 3.97
CA LEU A 86 -4.28 -8.00 3.13
C LEU A 86 -2.78 -7.77 3.32
N VAL A 87 -2.00 -8.81 3.08
CA VAL A 87 -0.54 -8.78 3.18
C VAL A 87 0.04 -9.46 1.95
N TRP A 88 0.87 -8.73 1.20
CA TRP A 88 1.71 -9.33 0.18
C TRP A 88 3.05 -9.74 0.78
N VAL A 89 3.53 -10.92 0.41
CA VAL A 89 4.76 -11.51 0.93
C VAL A 89 5.78 -11.65 -0.21
N ASN A 90 6.98 -11.10 0.00
CA ASN A 90 8.15 -11.21 -0.90
C ASN A 90 7.97 -10.65 -2.32
N GLU A 91 7.23 -9.55 -2.44
CA GLU A 91 7.09 -8.78 -3.68
C GLU A 91 8.24 -7.76 -3.80
N GLU A 92 7.97 -6.45 -3.70
CA GLU A 92 8.97 -5.38 -3.68
C GLU A 92 9.74 -5.31 -2.35
N ASP A 93 9.09 -5.72 -1.27
CA ASP A 93 9.62 -5.77 0.09
C ASP A 93 9.20 -7.09 0.76
N HIS A 94 9.73 -7.38 1.96
CA HIS A 94 9.37 -8.60 2.69
C HIS A 94 7.87 -8.69 2.94
N LEU A 95 7.25 -7.58 3.36
CA LEU A 95 5.82 -7.49 3.64
C LEU A 95 5.27 -6.17 3.13
N ARG A 96 4.16 -6.23 2.39
CA ARG A 96 3.31 -5.06 2.12
C ARG A 96 1.98 -5.25 2.82
N VAL A 97 1.77 -4.51 3.91
CA VAL A 97 0.54 -4.59 4.71
C VAL A 97 -0.44 -3.52 4.23
N ILE A 98 -1.65 -3.94 3.89
CA ILE A 98 -2.66 -3.07 3.30
C ILE A 98 -3.97 -3.22 4.06
N SER A 99 -4.58 -2.08 4.41
CA SER A 99 -5.94 -2.00 4.92
C SER A 99 -6.75 -1.17 3.93
N MET A 100 -7.91 -1.67 3.53
CA MET A 100 -8.76 -0.98 2.55
C MET A 100 -10.23 -1.31 2.79
N GLN A 101 -11.13 -0.45 2.31
CA GLN A 101 -12.56 -0.72 2.26
C GLN A 101 -13.23 0.16 1.22
N GLN A 102 -14.45 -0.19 0.83
CA GLN A 102 -15.30 0.67 0.01
C GLN A 102 -15.82 1.87 0.83
N GLY A 103 -16.05 3.00 0.16
CA GLY A 103 -16.48 4.24 0.79
C GLY A 103 -15.33 5.06 1.39
N GLY A 104 -15.67 6.06 2.21
CA GLY A 104 -14.74 7.10 2.67
C GLY A 104 -14.33 7.06 4.14
N ASN A 105 -14.58 5.95 4.86
CA ASN A 105 -14.29 5.87 6.30
C ASN A 105 -12.80 5.60 6.59
N MET A 106 -11.95 6.57 6.27
CA MET A 106 -10.49 6.48 6.43
C MET A 106 -10.07 6.18 7.89
N ARG A 107 -10.83 6.68 8.87
CA ARG A 107 -10.56 6.41 10.29
C ARG A 107 -10.63 4.91 10.60
N GLU A 108 -11.63 4.22 10.08
CA GLU A 108 -11.79 2.78 10.29
C GLU A 108 -10.70 1.98 9.58
N VAL A 109 -10.38 2.34 8.34
CA VAL A 109 -9.28 1.76 7.56
C VAL A 109 -7.97 1.86 8.34
N PHE A 110 -7.65 3.06 8.82
CA PHE A 110 -6.40 3.33 9.53
C PHE A 110 -6.37 2.65 10.90
N ARG A 111 -7.48 2.63 11.64
CA ARG A 111 -7.57 1.87 12.92
C ARG A 111 -7.27 0.38 12.70
N ARG A 112 -7.86 -0.23 11.66
CA ARG A 112 -7.62 -1.64 11.31
C ARG A 112 -6.16 -1.87 10.90
N PHE A 113 -5.58 -0.93 10.14
CA PHE A 113 -4.16 -0.96 9.76
C PHE A 113 -3.24 -0.99 10.99
N CYS A 114 -3.40 -0.06 11.92
CA CYS A 114 -2.58 0.03 13.14
C CYS A 114 -2.71 -1.22 14.00
N VAL A 115 -3.94 -1.69 14.25
CA VAL A 115 -4.18 -2.90 15.05
C VAL A 115 -3.57 -4.15 14.37
N GLY A 116 -3.72 -4.27 13.06
CA GLY A 116 -3.15 -5.36 12.29
C GLY A 116 -1.63 -5.39 12.34
N LEU A 117 -0.98 -4.24 12.13
CA LEU A 117 0.48 -4.12 12.22
C LEU A 117 1.01 -4.43 13.63
N GLN A 118 0.39 -3.89 14.67
CA GLN A 118 0.75 -4.19 16.06
C GLN A 118 0.66 -5.70 16.33
N ARG A 119 -0.40 -6.35 15.85
CA ARG A 119 -0.58 -7.80 16.04
C ARG A 119 0.47 -8.62 15.29
N ILE A 120 0.82 -8.24 14.06
CA ILE A 120 1.89 -8.88 13.29
C ILE A 120 3.23 -8.73 14.05
N GLU A 121 3.54 -7.53 14.52
CA GLU A 121 4.78 -7.26 15.25
C GLU A 121 4.87 -8.07 16.55
N GLU A 122 3.79 -8.14 17.32
CA GLU A 122 3.70 -8.99 18.52
C GLU A 122 4.01 -10.46 18.22
N ILE A 123 3.51 -10.98 17.11
CA ILE A 123 3.76 -12.37 16.68
C ILE A 123 5.22 -12.57 16.32
N PHE A 124 5.84 -11.63 15.59
CA PHE A 124 7.27 -11.69 15.26
C PHE A 124 8.15 -11.61 16.51
N LYS A 125 7.84 -10.70 17.44
CA LYS A 125 8.57 -10.58 18.70
C LYS A 125 8.53 -11.87 19.52
N LYS A 126 7.39 -12.57 19.54
CA LYS A 126 7.26 -13.89 20.20
C LYS A 126 8.18 -14.96 19.58
N HIS A 127 8.53 -14.83 18.31
CA HIS A 127 9.47 -15.71 17.61
C HIS A 127 10.87 -15.11 17.51
N ASN A 128 11.21 -14.16 18.39
CA ASN A 128 12.53 -13.52 18.47
C ASN A 128 12.94 -12.79 17.17
N HIS A 129 11.95 -12.27 16.44
CA HIS A 129 12.12 -11.43 15.26
C HIS A 129 11.54 -10.03 15.50
N GLY A 130 12.02 -9.03 14.78
CA GLY A 130 11.52 -7.66 14.83
C GLY A 130 11.54 -7.00 13.46
N PHE A 131 10.77 -5.93 13.30
CA PHE A 131 10.87 -5.10 12.11
C PHE A 131 12.21 -4.37 12.06
N MET A 132 12.67 -4.09 10.85
CA MET A 132 13.87 -3.30 10.64
C MET A 132 13.52 -1.83 10.83
N TRP A 133 14.07 -1.23 11.87
CA TRP A 133 13.76 0.13 12.26
C TRP A 133 14.95 0.79 12.95
N ASN A 134 15.15 2.09 12.75
CA ASN A 134 16.02 2.90 13.59
C ASN A 134 15.47 4.33 13.73
N GLU A 135 16.01 5.08 14.71
CA GLU A 135 15.53 6.43 15.04
C GLU A 135 15.68 7.43 13.88
N HIS A 136 16.72 7.30 13.06
CA HIS A 136 16.99 8.25 11.98
C HIS A 136 16.12 8.03 10.74
N LEU A 137 15.94 6.76 10.36
CA LEU A 137 15.32 6.37 9.09
C LEU A 137 13.92 5.79 9.25
N GLY A 138 13.44 5.58 10.47
CA GLY A 138 12.19 4.86 10.72
C GLY A 138 12.27 3.40 10.25
N TYR A 139 11.17 2.89 9.69
CA TYR A 139 11.13 1.57 9.07
C TYR A 139 12.01 1.53 7.83
N ILE A 140 12.85 0.51 7.76
CA ILE A 140 13.77 0.31 6.65
C ILE A 140 13.09 -0.58 5.60
N LEU A 141 13.03 -0.07 4.38
CA LEU A 141 12.51 -0.75 3.20
C LEU A 141 13.57 -0.72 2.09
N THR A 142 13.35 -1.52 1.04
CA THR A 142 14.33 -1.73 -0.03
C THR A 142 14.62 -0.44 -0.80
N CYS A 143 13.57 0.35 -1.11
CA CYS A 143 13.71 1.60 -1.83
C CYS A 143 13.85 2.79 -0.84
N PRO A 144 14.88 3.65 -0.98
CA PRO A 144 15.03 4.83 -0.12
C PRO A 144 13.81 5.76 -0.09
N SER A 145 13.02 5.81 -1.16
CA SER A 145 11.80 6.63 -1.20
C SER A 145 10.70 6.15 -0.24
N ASN A 146 10.79 4.91 0.26
CA ASN A 146 9.82 4.33 1.19
C ASN A 146 10.30 4.33 2.65
N LEU A 147 11.46 4.93 2.97
CA LEU A 147 11.92 5.04 4.35
C LEU A 147 10.94 5.85 5.23
N GLY A 148 11.10 5.73 6.55
CA GLY A 148 10.29 6.40 7.55
C GLY A 148 9.08 5.57 7.92
N THR A 149 7.92 5.99 7.43
CA THR A 149 6.66 5.29 7.66
C THR A 149 6.40 4.19 6.62
N GLY A 150 7.01 4.29 5.44
CA GLY A 150 6.61 3.50 4.26
C GLY A 150 5.14 3.65 3.87
N LEU A 151 4.42 4.61 4.46
CA LEU A 151 2.96 4.66 4.42
C LEU A 151 2.47 5.36 3.17
N ARG A 152 1.52 4.72 2.50
CA ARG A 152 0.70 5.34 1.47
C ARG A 152 -0.77 5.29 1.89
N GLY A 153 -1.25 6.37 2.50
CA GLY A 153 -2.68 6.60 2.74
C GLY A 153 -3.30 7.30 1.53
N GLY A 154 -4.38 6.74 0.97
CA GLY A 154 -4.98 7.29 -0.23
C GLY A 154 -6.43 6.90 -0.45
N VAL A 155 -7.05 7.52 -1.45
CA VAL A 155 -8.43 7.30 -1.85
C VAL A 155 -8.55 7.25 -3.36
N HIS A 156 -9.47 6.44 -3.87
CA HIS A 156 -10.02 6.63 -5.21
C HIS A 156 -11.14 7.67 -5.12
N VAL A 157 -10.94 8.84 -5.73
CA VAL A 157 -11.88 9.96 -5.69
C VAL A 157 -12.18 10.46 -7.10
N LYS A 158 -13.46 10.75 -7.35
CA LYS A 158 -13.95 11.28 -8.62
C LYS A 158 -13.95 12.81 -8.59
N LEU A 159 -13.11 13.42 -9.42
CA LEU A 159 -12.86 14.87 -9.48
C LEU A 159 -12.89 15.38 -10.94
N PRO A 160 -13.97 15.17 -11.71
CA PRO A 160 -14.01 15.46 -13.15
C PRO A 160 -13.85 16.94 -13.49
N LYS A 161 -14.26 17.87 -12.62
CA LYS A 161 -14.08 19.31 -12.84
C LYS A 161 -12.73 19.78 -12.35
N LEU A 162 -12.40 19.47 -11.09
CA LEU A 162 -11.16 19.89 -10.45
C LEU A 162 -9.94 19.36 -11.19
N SER A 163 -9.98 18.14 -11.71
CA SER A 163 -8.85 17.56 -12.46
C SER A 163 -8.51 18.28 -13.77
N THR A 164 -9.48 18.98 -14.35
CA THR A 164 -9.28 19.81 -15.55
C THR A 164 -8.95 21.27 -15.22
N HIS A 165 -9.03 21.66 -13.95
CA HIS A 165 -8.76 23.02 -13.52
C HIS A 165 -7.25 23.33 -13.66
N PRO A 166 -6.86 24.50 -14.21
CA PRO A 166 -5.43 24.82 -14.45
C PRO A 166 -4.54 24.77 -13.20
N LYS A 167 -5.13 24.95 -12.02
CA LYS A 167 -4.42 24.95 -10.72
C LYS A 167 -4.42 23.60 -10.00
N PHE A 168 -4.86 22.51 -10.63
CA PHE A 168 -4.98 21.21 -9.95
C PHE A 168 -3.64 20.70 -9.40
N GLU A 169 -2.57 20.76 -10.19
CA GLU A 169 -1.23 20.34 -9.75
C GLU A 169 -0.68 21.22 -8.61
N GLU A 170 -0.96 22.53 -8.67
CA GLU A 170 -0.60 23.47 -7.61
C GLU A 170 -1.32 23.12 -6.30
N ILE A 171 -2.62 22.83 -6.37
CA ILE A 171 -3.42 22.42 -5.21
C ILE A 171 -2.86 21.13 -4.59
N LEU A 172 -2.56 20.11 -5.41
CA LEU A 172 -1.95 18.86 -4.93
C LEU A 172 -0.61 19.11 -4.25
N THR A 173 0.26 19.91 -4.87
CA THR A 173 1.58 20.27 -4.32
C THR A 173 1.47 20.97 -2.97
N ARG A 174 0.57 21.96 -2.85
CA ARG A 174 0.36 22.71 -1.60
C ARG A 174 -0.22 21.85 -0.50
N LEU A 175 -1.03 20.85 -0.86
CA LEU A 175 -1.58 19.87 0.07
C LEU A 175 -0.62 18.72 0.41
N ARG A 176 0.56 18.66 -0.23
CA ARG A 176 1.53 17.56 -0.14
C ARG A 176 0.92 16.21 -0.53
N LEU A 177 0.05 16.24 -1.54
CA LEU A 177 -0.62 15.09 -2.13
C LEU A 177 -0.06 14.81 -3.52
N GLN A 178 -0.19 13.57 -3.95
CA GLN A 178 0.15 13.12 -5.30
C GLN A 178 -1.02 12.34 -5.91
N LYS A 179 -1.11 12.37 -7.24
CA LYS A 179 -2.11 11.61 -8.00
C LYS A 179 -1.49 10.49 -8.83
N ARG A 180 -2.22 9.40 -8.97
CA ARG A 180 -1.97 8.29 -9.91
C ARG A 180 -3.26 7.95 -10.65
N GLY A 181 -3.16 7.23 -11.76
CA GLY A 181 -4.33 6.62 -12.39
C GLY A 181 -4.93 5.52 -11.54
N THR A 182 -6.10 5.03 -11.97
CA THR A 182 -6.91 4.07 -11.19
C THR A 182 -6.29 2.68 -11.06
N GLY A 183 -5.32 2.33 -11.90
CA GLY A 183 -4.59 1.06 -11.84
C GLY A 183 -3.22 1.15 -11.15
N GLY A 184 -2.91 2.29 -10.50
CA GLY A 184 -1.63 2.51 -9.82
C GLY A 184 -0.64 3.36 -10.61
N VAL A 185 0.65 3.18 -10.32
CA VAL A 185 1.75 3.94 -10.93
C VAL A 185 1.71 3.76 -12.45
N ASP A 186 1.87 4.85 -13.19
CA ASP A 186 1.91 4.88 -14.67
C ASP A 186 0.61 4.49 -15.40
N THR A 187 -0.53 4.42 -14.71
CA THR A 187 -1.83 4.19 -15.36
C THR A 187 -2.59 5.50 -15.63
N ALA A 188 -3.44 5.51 -16.66
CA ALA A 188 -4.32 6.64 -16.96
C ALA A 188 -5.51 6.70 -15.99
N SER A 189 -5.99 7.91 -15.68
CA SER A 189 -7.25 8.10 -14.96
C SER A 189 -8.45 7.78 -15.87
N VAL A 190 -9.40 6.98 -15.40
CA VAL A 190 -10.63 6.69 -16.14
C VAL A 190 -11.77 7.53 -15.56
N GLY A 191 -12.48 8.28 -16.42
CA GLY A 191 -13.73 8.97 -16.04
C GLY A 191 -13.59 10.03 -14.94
N GLY A 192 -12.42 10.65 -14.80
CA GLY A 192 -12.13 11.65 -13.76
C GLY A 192 -11.93 11.04 -12.37
N VAL A 193 -11.71 9.73 -12.26
CA VAL A 193 -11.34 9.06 -11.01
C VAL A 193 -9.82 9.04 -10.88
N PHE A 194 -9.32 9.48 -9.73
CA PHE A 194 -7.90 9.52 -9.41
C PHE A 194 -7.62 8.77 -8.11
N ASP A 195 -6.45 8.12 -8.07
CA ASP A 195 -5.84 7.65 -6.84
C ASP A 195 -5.04 8.80 -6.23
N ILE A 196 -5.57 9.42 -5.18
CA ILE A 196 -4.91 10.51 -4.45
C ILE A 196 -4.36 10.00 -3.14
N SER A 197 -3.08 10.30 -2.85
CA SER A 197 -2.39 9.84 -1.64
C SER A 197 -1.38 10.87 -1.12
N ASN A 198 -0.91 10.71 0.12
CA ASN A 198 0.20 11.52 0.65
C ASN A 198 1.44 11.38 -0.23
N ALA A 199 2.21 12.46 -0.39
CA ALA A 199 3.50 12.45 -1.06
C ALA A 199 4.64 12.01 -0.12
N ASP A 200 4.60 12.48 1.13
CA ASP A 200 5.66 12.23 2.11
C ASP A 200 5.65 10.81 2.67
N ARG A 201 6.84 10.35 3.07
CA ARG A 201 7.07 9.03 3.70
C ARG A 201 7.92 9.13 4.96
N LEU A 202 8.89 10.05 4.97
CA LEU A 202 9.84 10.28 6.05
C LEU A 202 9.72 11.70 6.61
N GLY A 203 9.98 11.88 7.91
CA GLY A 203 9.96 13.18 8.58
C GLY A 203 8.61 13.58 9.18
N SER A 204 7.60 12.72 9.08
CA SER A 204 6.29 12.85 9.72
C SER A 204 5.75 11.47 10.09
N SER A 205 4.89 11.42 11.10
CA SER A 205 4.25 10.19 11.56
C SER A 205 3.16 9.70 10.61
N GLU A 206 2.80 8.42 10.74
CA GLU A 206 1.69 7.80 10.01
C GLU A 206 0.38 8.56 10.23
N VAL A 207 0.15 9.04 11.46
CA VAL A 207 -1.06 9.80 11.83
C VAL A 207 -1.10 11.13 11.10
N GLU A 208 0.00 11.89 11.11
CA GLU A 208 0.09 13.18 10.42
C GLU A 208 -0.10 13.01 8.90
N GLN A 209 0.50 11.99 8.30
CA GLN A 209 0.36 11.72 6.87
C GLN A 209 -1.08 11.36 6.49
N VAL A 210 -1.76 10.54 7.29
CA VAL A 210 -3.18 10.22 7.04
C VAL A 210 -4.08 11.44 7.26
N GLN A 211 -3.79 12.26 8.26
CA GLN A 211 -4.55 13.49 8.50
C GLN A 211 -4.42 14.47 7.33
N LEU A 212 -3.21 14.63 6.75
CA LEU A 212 -3.00 15.42 5.54
C LEU A 212 -3.87 14.95 4.38
N VAL A 213 -3.99 13.64 4.18
CA VAL A 213 -4.86 13.03 3.15
C VAL A 213 -6.32 13.33 3.43
N VAL A 214 -6.79 13.11 4.67
CA VAL A 214 -8.18 13.37 5.05
C VAL A 214 -8.55 14.84 4.80
N ASP A 215 -7.72 15.77 5.24
CA ASP A 215 -7.97 17.20 5.09
C ASP A 215 -7.93 17.64 3.63
N GLY A 216 -6.92 17.18 2.88
CA GLY A 216 -6.76 17.55 1.48
C GLY A 216 -7.87 16.98 0.61
N VAL A 217 -8.25 15.71 0.82
CA VAL A 217 -9.38 15.08 0.09
C VAL A 217 -10.69 15.79 0.40
N LYS A 218 -10.94 16.14 1.66
CA LYS A 218 -12.15 16.90 2.02
C LYS A 218 -12.21 18.25 1.29
N LEU A 219 -11.09 18.99 1.27
CA LEU A 219 -11.01 20.26 0.54
C LEU A 219 -11.25 20.09 -0.96
N MET A 220 -10.62 19.10 -1.59
CA MET A 220 -10.81 18.83 -3.02
C MET A 220 -12.26 18.46 -3.35
N ILE A 221 -12.95 17.71 -2.49
CA ILE A 221 -14.38 17.41 -2.65
C ILE A 221 -15.23 18.68 -2.57
N GLU A 222 -14.90 19.61 -1.67
CA GLU A 222 -15.59 20.90 -1.56
C GLU A 222 -15.34 21.77 -2.80
N MET A 223 -14.11 21.79 -3.33
CA MET A 223 -13.77 22.47 -4.58
C MET A 223 -14.51 21.88 -5.78
N GLU A 224 -14.57 20.54 -5.89
CA GLU A 224 -15.31 19.85 -6.95
C GLU A 224 -16.79 20.27 -6.94
N LYS A 225 -17.43 20.24 -5.76
CA LYS A 225 -18.84 20.65 -5.59
C LYS A 225 -19.10 22.11 -5.98
N LYS A 226 -18.13 23.00 -5.79
CA LYS A 226 -18.23 24.39 -6.25
C LYS A 226 -18.13 24.49 -7.76
N LEU A 227 -17.16 23.80 -8.36
CA LEU A 227 -16.99 23.78 -9.82
C LEU A 227 -18.19 23.13 -10.53
N GLU A 228 -18.83 22.13 -9.93
CA GLU A 228 -20.08 21.54 -10.43
C GLU A 228 -21.22 22.57 -10.51
N LYS A 229 -21.22 23.57 -9.62
CA LYS A 229 -22.18 24.69 -9.62
C LYS A 229 -21.73 25.89 -10.46
N GLY A 230 -20.55 25.82 -11.08
CA GLY A 230 -19.95 26.94 -11.81
C GLY A 230 -19.37 28.04 -10.92
N GLU A 231 -19.13 27.76 -9.64
CA GLU A 231 -18.53 28.71 -8.70
C GLU A 231 -16.99 28.68 -8.78
N ALA A 232 -16.36 29.84 -8.57
CA ALA A 232 -14.91 29.96 -8.51
C ALA A 232 -14.33 29.36 -7.21
N ILE A 233 -13.11 28.82 -7.31
CA ILE A 233 -12.39 28.16 -6.20
C ILE A 233 -11.11 28.90 -5.77
N ASP A 234 -10.81 30.08 -6.34
CA ASP A 234 -9.55 30.80 -6.07
C ASP A 234 -9.32 31.10 -4.59
N SER A 235 -10.39 31.41 -3.84
CA SER A 235 -10.33 31.65 -2.40
C SER A 235 -10.14 30.38 -1.56
N MET A 236 -10.25 29.20 -2.16
CA MET A 236 -10.09 27.91 -1.50
C MET A 236 -8.70 27.31 -1.70
N ILE A 237 -7.87 27.90 -2.57
CA ILE A 237 -6.51 27.40 -2.83
C ILE A 237 -5.73 27.49 -1.50
N PRO A 238 -5.24 26.35 -0.98
CA PRO A 238 -4.60 26.34 0.32
C PRO A 238 -3.27 27.08 0.29
N ALA A 239 -2.78 27.49 1.46
CA ALA A 239 -1.37 27.86 1.62
C ALA A 239 -0.49 26.59 1.49
N GLN A 240 0.81 26.79 1.24
CA GLN A 240 1.75 25.67 1.23
C GLN A 240 1.83 25.05 2.63
N LYS A 241 1.57 23.74 2.72
CA LYS A 241 1.82 22.93 3.92
C LYS A 241 3.26 22.44 4.01
#